data_AF-A0A357YJ20-F1
#
_entry.id   AF-A0A357YJ20-F1
#
_cell.length_a   1.000
_cell.length_b   1.000
_cell.length_c   1.000
_cell.angle_alpha   90.00
_cell.angle_beta   90.00
_cell.angle_gamma   90.00
#
_symmetry.space_group_name_H-M   'P 1'
#
loop_
_entity.id
_entity.type
_entity.pdbx_description
1 polymer ?
#
loop_
_entity_poly.entity_id
_entity_poly.type
_entity_poly.pdbx_seq_one_letter_code
_entity_poly.pdbx_strand_id
1 'polypeptide(L)' 'MDGNEFKSRFLPFTKLIYKISFAITRDKEDAEDVVQEVFEKLWKSRDSLTSVLNVEHI' A
#
# COMPACT_ATOMS: atom_id res chain seq x y z
N MET A 1 13.85 4.08 -1.28
CA MET A 1 12.97 3.49 -2.31
C MET A 1 12.56 4.56 -3.30
N ASP A 2 12.85 4.33 -4.58
CA ASP A 2 12.40 5.13 -5.71
C ASP A 2 10.92 4.88 -6.04
N GLY A 3 10.24 5.88 -6.61
CA GLY A 3 8.81 5.78 -6.94
C GLY A 3 8.48 4.64 -7.93
N ASN A 4 9.45 4.22 -8.74
CA ASN A 4 9.30 3.07 -9.65
C ASN A 4 9.33 1.72 -8.93
N GLU A 5 10.18 1.57 -7.92
CA GLU A 5 10.28 0.35 -7.12
C GLU A 5 9.03 0.16 -6.26
N PHE A 6 8.51 1.26 -5.72
CA PHE A 6 7.22 1.27 -5.03
C PHE A 6 6.09 0.88 -5.98
N LYS A 7 5.99 1.48 -7.18
CA LYS A 7 4.98 1.05 -8.16
C LYS A 7 5.10 -0.44 -8.49
N SER A 8 6.30 -0.95 -8.76
CA SER A 8 6.50 -2.38 -9.07
C SER A 8 6.08 -3.31 -7.93
N ARG A 9 6.44 -2.97 -6.68
CA ARG A 9 6.09 -3.75 -5.50
C ARG A 9 4.60 -3.68 -5.17
N PHE A 10 3.99 -2.49 -5.29
CA PHE A 10 2.64 -2.20 -4.83
C PHE A 10 1.54 -2.32 -5.89
N LEU A 11 1.85 -2.28 -7.20
CA LEU A 11 0.88 -2.51 -8.28
C LEU A 11 -0.03 -3.75 -8.06
N PRO A 12 0.50 -4.92 -7.66
CA PRO A 12 -0.35 -6.08 -7.40
C PRO A 12 -1.20 -5.91 -6.13
N PHE A 13 -0.71 -5.19 -5.12
CA PHE A 13 -1.43 -4.92 -3.88
C PHE A 13 -2.51 -3.84 -4.05
N THR A 14 -2.33 -2.84 -4.92
CA THR A 14 -3.34 -1.80 -5.19
C THR A 14 -4.69 -2.41 -5.54
N LYS A 15 -4.71 -3.43 -6.41
CA LYS A 15 -5.95 -4.13 -6.80
C LYS A 15 -6.59 -4.88 -5.64
N LEU A 16 -5.79 -5.48 -4.76
CA LEU A 16 -6.30 -6.20 -3.60
C LEU A 16 -6.87 -5.24 -2.56
N ILE A 17 -6.11 -4.18 -2.22
CA ILE A 17 -6.52 -3.15 -1.27
C ILE A 17 -7.80 -2.48 -1.77
N TYR A 18 -7.88 -2.10 -3.05
CA TYR A 18 -9.09 -1.52 -3.62
C TYR A 18 -10.30 -2.46 -3.52
N LYS A 19 -10.15 -3.76 -3.81
CA LYS A 19 -11.26 -4.72 -3.65
C LYS A 19 -11.72 -4.84 -2.20
N ILE A 20 -10.80 -4.82 -1.25
CA ILE A 20 -11.12 -4.90 0.18
C ILE A 20 -11.80 -3.61 0.63
N SER A 21 -11.23 -2.45 0.31
CA SER A 21 -11.82 -1.14 0.62
C SER A 21 -13.22 -1.04 0.04
N PHE A 22 -13.41 -1.33 -1.24
CA PHE A 22 -14.72 -1.31 -1.90
C PHE A 22 -15.72 -2.30 -1.30
N ALA A 23 -15.27 -3.47 -0.83
CA ALA A 23 -16.14 -4.41 -0.14
C ALA A 23 -16.62 -3.90 1.23
N ILE A 24 -15.80 -3.07 1.90
CA ILE A 24 -16.09 -2.51 3.22
C ILE A 24 -16.94 -1.26 3.11
N THR A 25 -16.52 -0.27 2.32
CA THR A 25 -17.23 1.00 2.18
C THR A 25 -18.45 0.90 1.29
N ARG A 26 -18.46 -0.04 0.32
CA ARG A 26 -19.54 -0.23 -0.68
C ARG A 26 -19.84 1.03 -1.49
N ASP A 27 -18.96 2.01 -1.40
CA ASP A 27 -19.00 3.28 -2.10
C ASP A 27 -17.65 3.50 -2.77
N LYS A 28 -17.69 4.05 -3.98
CA LYS A 28 -16.49 4.22 -4.79
C LYS A 28 -15.59 5.33 -4.23
N GLU A 29 -16.19 6.45 -3.81
CA GLU A 29 -15.45 7.62 -3.32
C GLU A 29 -14.75 7.29 -2.01
N ASP A 30 -15.49 6.65 -1.10
CA ASP A 30 -14.98 6.23 0.21
C ASP A 30 -13.94 5.11 0.08
N ALA A 31 -14.11 4.18 -0.89
CA ALA A 31 -13.08 3.17 -1.18
C ALA A 31 -11.79 3.78 -1.74
N GLU A 32 -11.88 4.80 -2.59
CA GLU A 32 -10.72 5.51 -3.12
C GLU A 32 -9.98 6.27 -2.01
N ASP A 33 -10.71 6.92 -1.09
CA ASP A 33 -10.14 7.60 0.07
C ASP A 33 -9.35 6.65 0.97
N VAL A 34 -9.95 5.49 1.32
CA VAL A 34 -9.28 4.46 2.13
C VAL A 34 -8.04 3.92 1.42
N VAL A 35 -8.09 3.67 0.11
CA VAL A 35 -6.93 3.22 -0.66
C VAL A 35 -5.83 4.27 -0.63
N GLN A 36 -6.16 5.55 -0.84
CA GLN A 36 -5.19 6.64 -0.76
C GLN A 36 -4.55 6.72 0.63
N GLU A 37 -5.34 6.71 1.71
CA GLU A 37 -4.84 6.74 3.09
C GLU A 37 -3.88 5.57 3.38
N VAL A 38 -4.25 4.36 2.94
CA VAL A 38 -3.41 3.16 3.10
C VAL A 38 -2.10 3.33 2.33
N PHE A 39 -2.15 3.83 1.08
CA PHE A 39 -0.97 4.11 0.27
C PHE A 39 -0.07 5.18 0.88
N GLU A 40 -0.64 6.24 1.44
CA GLU A 40 0.09 7.31 2.11
C GLU A 40 0.78 6.82 3.39
N LYS A 41 0.08 6.04 4.22
CA LYS A 41 0.66 5.40 5.41
C LYS A 41 1.78 4.44 5.05
N LEU A 42 1.60 3.64 4.00
CA LEU A 42 2.63 2.73 3.47
C LEU A 42 3.84 3.48 2.94
N TRP A 43 3.64 4.58 2.22
CA TRP A 43 4.73 5.41 1.72
C TRP A 43 5.51 6.08 2.85
N LYS A 44 4.80 6.64 3.84
CA LYS A 44 5.40 7.23 5.05
C LYS A 44 6.16 6.20 5.87
N SER A 45 5.65 4.97 5.99
CA SER A 45 6.31 3.87 6.71
C SER A 45 7.25 3.03 5.86
N ARG A 46 7.47 3.36 4.57
CA ARG A 46 8.32 2.53 3.68
C ARG A 46 9.74 2.41 4.23
N ASP A 47 10.23 3.44 4.93
CA ASP A 47 11.58 3.48 5.48
C ASP A 47 11.72 2.44 6.60
N SER A 48 10.76 2.41 7.52
CA SER A 48 10.64 1.35 8.53
C SER A 48 10.40 -0.02 7.92
N LEU A 49 9.53 -0.14 6.92
CA LEU A 49 9.21 -1.43 6.28
C LEU A 49 10.42 -2.02 5.53
N THR A 50 11.21 -1.15 4.89
CA THR A 50 12.48 -1.53 4.26
C THR A 50 13.47 -2.02 5.31
N SER A 51 13.50 -1.40 6.50
CA SER A 51 14.32 -1.84 7.62
C SER A 51 13.89 -3.22 8.16
N VAL A 52 12.58 -3.46 8.28
CA VAL A 52 12.02 -4.75 8.78
C VAL A 52 12.20 -5.89 7.75
N LEU A 53 12.03 -5.62 6.46
CA LEU A 53 12.24 -6.61 5.40
C LEU A 53 13.72 -6.97 5.19
N ASN A 54 14.65 -6.10 5.57
CA ASN A 54 16.09 -6.38 5.51
C ASN A 54 16.62 -7.15 6.74
N VAL A 55 15.79 -7.45 7.75
CA VAL A 55 16.24 -8.20 8.94
C VAL A 55 16.23 -9.72 8.74
N GLU A 56 15.69 -10.22 7.63
CA GLU A 56 15.70 -11.66 7.28
C GLU A 56 16.94 -12.10 6.48
N HIS A 57 18.13 -11.62 6.84
CA HIS A 57 19.38 -12.15 6.31
C HIS A 57 20.42 -12.33 7.43
N ILE A 58 20.20 -13.35 8.27
CA ILE A 58 21.24 -14.03 9.05
C ILE A 58 21.60 -15.32 8.32
#